data_AF-A0AAU5BSG7-F1
#
_entry.id   AF-A0AAU5BSG7-F1
#
_cell.length_a   1.000
_cell.length_b   1.000
_cell.length_c   1.000
_cell.angle_alpha   90.00
_cell.angle_beta   90.00
_cell.angle_gamma   90.00
#
_symmetry.space_group_name_H-M   'P 1'
#
loop_
_entity.id
_entity.type
_entity.pdbx_description
1 polymer ?
#
loop_
_entity_poly.entity_id
_entity_poly.type
_entity_poly.pdbx_seq_one_letter_code
_entity_poly.pdbx_strand_id
1 'polypeptide(L)'
;MDSDVIVVGGGVVGLTTAVTLAERGLRVRVWSRDETTATTSAVAGALWWPYRIEPEAEAGAWALVSLRVYGEMAADPERTGVRWVAGVHADTVLDRLGPWAREVPGLRQLAPDEVPGPYDVGLAARLPLIDMPVHLAWLRGRFEAAGGVVERRAVTGFEEAAAGARVVVDCTGSAARELVPDPGLQPVRGQLVLVENPGIEEWFTSADAGSSETTYFFPQPGRLILGGTAEEGDERLEPDAATAAAIVARCARVRPEIAGARVLGHRVGLRPARVGGVRIEAVPLPGGGRLVHHYGHGGAGVTVSWGCAERAAELVEGA
;
A
#
# COMPACT_ATOMS: atom_id res chain seq x y z
N MET A 1 5.33 32.23 -7.10
CA MET A 1 5.11 30.83 -6.71
C MET A 1 5.14 30.00 -7.97
N ASP A 2 6.15 29.16 -8.08
CA ASP A 2 6.43 28.39 -9.30
C ASP A 2 5.62 27.09 -9.35
N SER A 3 4.88 26.76 -8.29
CA SER A 3 3.98 25.61 -8.21
C SER A 3 2.71 25.98 -7.46
N ASP A 4 1.63 25.28 -7.78
CA ASP A 4 0.34 25.44 -7.13
C ASP A 4 0.27 24.58 -5.87
N VAL A 5 0.89 23.39 -5.92
CA VAL A 5 0.91 22.42 -4.81
C VAL A 5 2.30 21.79 -4.65
N ILE A 6 2.74 21.62 -3.40
CA ILE A 6 3.87 20.75 -3.05
C ILE A 6 3.36 19.54 -2.26
N VAL A 7 3.59 18.34 -2.77
CA VAL A 7 3.34 17.07 -2.07
C VAL A 7 4.63 16.64 -1.38
N VAL A 8 4.59 16.41 -0.08
CA VAL A 8 5.74 15.93 0.70
C VAL A 8 5.60 14.43 0.92
N GLY A 9 6.45 13.63 0.27
CA GLY A 9 6.45 12.17 0.32
C GLY A 9 6.37 11.53 -1.06
N GLY A 10 7.33 10.65 -1.39
CA GLY A 10 7.45 9.96 -2.68
C GLY A 10 7.06 8.48 -2.65
N GLY A 11 6.29 8.05 -1.64
CA GLY A 11 5.70 6.72 -1.59
C GLY A 11 4.44 6.61 -2.46
N VAL A 12 3.77 5.46 -2.43
CA VAL A 12 2.57 5.20 -3.27
C VAL A 12 1.49 6.26 -3.06
N VAL A 13 1.21 6.66 -1.82
CA VAL A 13 0.18 7.65 -1.48
C VAL A 13 0.53 9.03 -2.07
N GLY A 14 1.77 9.48 -1.88
CA GLY A 14 2.22 10.77 -2.36
C GLY A 14 2.31 10.85 -3.88
N LEU A 15 2.85 9.83 -4.53
CA LEU A 15 2.90 9.77 -6.00
C LEU A 15 1.50 9.68 -6.61
N THR A 16 0.60 8.84 -6.08
CA THR A 16 -0.78 8.76 -6.58
C THR A 16 -1.50 10.10 -6.39
N THR A 17 -1.33 10.76 -5.25
CA THR A 17 -1.92 12.09 -5.01
C THR A 17 -1.36 13.14 -5.97
N ALA A 18 -0.05 13.11 -6.22
CA ALA A 18 0.60 14.03 -7.14
C ALA A 18 0.13 13.82 -8.59
N VAL A 19 -0.05 12.57 -9.03
CA VAL A 19 -0.65 12.23 -10.34
C VAL A 19 -2.08 12.78 -10.41
N THR A 20 -2.93 12.46 -9.42
CA THR A 20 -4.33 12.93 -9.40
C THR A 20 -4.41 14.45 -9.52
N LEU A 21 -3.59 15.19 -8.76
CA LEU A 21 -3.58 16.66 -8.80
C LEU A 21 -3.04 17.21 -10.13
N ALA A 22 -1.96 16.63 -10.66
CA ALA A 22 -1.37 17.08 -11.92
C ALA A 22 -2.30 16.84 -13.11
N GLU A 23 -3.00 15.71 -13.15
CA GLU A 23 -3.99 15.39 -14.20
C GLU A 23 -5.26 16.24 -14.10
N ARG A 24 -5.52 16.86 -12.95
CA ARG A 24 -6.53 17.92 -12.80
C ARG A 24 -6.02 19.32 -13.22
N GLY A 25 -4.79 19.41 -13.72
CA GLY A 25 -4.21 20.62 -14.29
C GLY A 25 -3.43 21.50 -13.34
N LEU A 26 -3.16 21.04 -12.11
CA LEU A 26 -2.34 21.79 -11.14
C LEU A 26 -0.84 21.59 -11.41
N ARG A 27 -0.04 22.64 -11.17
CA ARG A 27 1.42 22.53 -11.21
C ARG A 27 1.92 21.96 -9.90
N VAL A 28 2.25 20.68 -9.89
CA VAL A 28 2.61 19.93 -8.70
C VAL A 28 4.11 19.62 -8.66
N ARG A 29 4.71 19.75 -7.48
CA ARG A 29 6.01 19.12 -7.17
C ARG A 29 5.89 18.10 -6.07
N VAL A 30 6.72 17.07 -6.14
CA VAL A 30 6.91 16.10 -5.06
C VAL A 30 8.27 16.35 -4.43
N TRP A 31 8.29 16.60 -3.12
CA TRP A 31 9.51 16.60 -2.32
C TRP A 31 9.59 15.30 -1.54
N SER A 32 10.65 14.52 -1.78
CA SER A 32 10.86 13.27 -1.05
C SER A 32 12.30 13.14 -0.57
N ARG A 33 12.48 12.80 0.71
CA ARG A 33 13.80 12.50 1.30
C ARG A 33 14.46 11.30 0.60
N ASP A 34 13.67 10.25 0.42
CA ASP A 34 14.13 8.94 -0.03
C ASP A 34 13.87 8.76 -1.52
N GLU A 35 14.70 7.93 -2.16
CA GLU A 35 14.38 7.47 -3.52
C GLU A 35 13.14 6.58 -3.49
N THR A 36 12.37 6.57 -4.57
CA THR A 36 11.14 5.78 -4.69
C THR A 36 11.34 4.30 -4.32
N THR A 37 12.49 3.73 -4.68
CA THR A 37 12.92 2.34 -4.40
C THR A 37 13.28 2.09 -2.93
N ALA A 38 13.52 3.14 -2.14
CA ALA A 38 13.89 3.09 -0.74
C ALA A 38 12.74 3.48 0.21
N THR A 39 11.50 3.52 -0.29
CA THR A 39 10.31 3.82 0.51
C THR A 39 9.69 2.56 1.12
N THR A 40 8.90 2.72 2.19
CA THR A 40 8.04 1.62 2.73
C THR A 40 7.17 0.99 1.63
N SER A 41 6.70 1.79 0.67
CA SER A 41 5.90 1.29 -0.45
C SER A 41 6.66 0.31 -1.33
N ALA A 42 7.97 0.49 -1.55
CA ALA A 42 8.78 -0.42 -2.37
C ALA A 42 8.98 -1.80 -1.74
N VAL A 43 8.79 -1.91 -0.42
CA VAL A 43 8.87 -3.17 0.32
C VAL A 43 7.60 -4.01 0.20
N ALA A 44 6.45 -3.39 -0.05
CA ALA A 44 5.14 -4.06 0.03
C ALA A 44 4.96 -5.21 -0.98
N GLY A 45 3.98 -6.09 -0.67
CA GLY A 45 3.69 -7.32 -1.42
C GLY A 45 3.34 -7.10 -2.91
N ALA A 46 2.29 -6.37 -3.29
CA ALA A 46 1.09 -5.96 -2.58
C ALA A 46 -0.12 -6.55 -3.32
N LEU A 47 -1.12 -7.04 -2.58
CA LEU A 47 -2.41 -7.48 -3.13
C LEU A 47 -3.45 -6.40 -2.83
N TRP A 48 -4.29 -6.06 -3.79
CA TRP A 48 -5.44 -5.21 -3.51
C TRP A 48 -6.41 -5.98 -2.61
N TRP A 49 -6.51 -5.56 -1.35
CA TRP A 49 -7.50 -6.02 -0.38
C TRP A 49 -7.53 -5.02 0.80
N PRO A 50 -8.71 -4.56 1.26
CA PRO A 50 -8.80 -3.76 2.48
C PRO A 50 -8.33 -4.58 3.69
N TYR A 51 -7.23 -4.17 4.32
CA TYR A 51 -6.58 -4.92 5.39
C TYR A 51 -6.19 -4.02 6.55
N ARG A 52 -6.75 -4.30 7.74
CA ARG A 52 -6.47 -3.60 9.01
C ARG A 52 -6.37 -2.08 8.83
N ILE A 53 -7.42 -1.51 8.24
CA ILE A 53 -7.49 -0.10 7.88
C ILE A 53 -8.79 0.51 8.38
N GLU A 54 -8.66 1.69 8.96
CA GLU A 54 -9.77 2.50 9.47
C GLU A 54 -9.77 3.87 8.77
N PRO A 55 -10.91 4.57 8.72
CA PRO A 55 -12.23 4.08 9.12
C PRO A 55 -12.77 3.04 8.11
N GLU A 56 -13.32 1.93 8.61
CA GLU A 56 -13.74 0.78 7.78
C GLU A 56 -14.75 1.16 6.67
N ALA A 57 -15.71 2.04 6.99
CA ALA A 57 -16.77 2.43 6.08
C ALA A 57 -16.23 3.15 4.83
N GLU A 58 -15.30 4.08 5.01
CA GLU A 58 -14.67 4.83 3.92
C GLU A 58 -13.58 4.00 3.22
N ALA A 59 -12.85 3.16 3.97
CA ALA A 59 -11.79 2.34 3.40
C ALA A 59 -12.30 1.42 2.28
N GLY A 60 -13.49 0.84 2.44
CA GLY A 60 -14.13 0.05 1.39
C GLY A 60 -14.41 0.86 0.12
N ALA A 61 -14.96 2.07 0.27
CA ALA A 61 -15.25 2.96 -0.86
C ALA A 61 -13.96 3.42 -1.57
N TRP A 62 -12.93 3.81 -0.82
CA TRP A 62 -11.64 4.20 -1.40
C TRP A 62 -10.95 3.03 -2.11
N ALA A 63 -11.09 1.83 -1.55
CA ALA A 63 -10.57 0.62 -2.17
C ALA A 63 -11.25 0.35 -3.52
N LEU A 64 -12.58 0.48 -3.61
CA LEU A 64 -13.30 0.26 -4.88
C LEU A 64 -12.93 1.27 -5.97
N VAL A 65 -12.71 2.53 -5.60
CA VAL A 65 -12.16 3.53 -6.54
C VAL A 65 -10.80 3.03 -7.07
N SER A 66 -9.93 2.57 -6.18
CA SER A 66 -8.62 2.05 -6.55
C SER A 66 -8.69 0.76 -7.37
N LEU A 67 -9.65 -0.13 -7.09
CA LEU A 67 -9.88 -1.37 -7.83
C LEU A 67 -10.16 -1.07 -9.30
N ARG A 68 -11.02 -0.10 -9.57
CA ARG A 68 -11.34 0.34 -10.94
C ARG A 68 -10.09 0.81 -11.67
N VAL A 69 -9.31 1.71 -11.04
CA VAL A 69 -8.10 2.25 -11.67
C VAL A 69 -7.05 1.16 -11.89
N TYR A 70 -6.85 0.25 -10.92
CA TYR A 70 -5.97 -0.91 -11.11
C TYR A 70 -6.46 -1.85 -12.20
N GLY A 71 -7.78 -1.98 -12.36
CA GLY A 71 -8.38 -2.73 -13.45
C GLY A 71 -8.01 -2.19 -14.83
N GLU A 72 -7.97 -0.86 -14.99
CA GLU A 72 -7.51 -0.20 -16.21
C GLU A 72 -5.99 -0.40 -16.42
N MET A 73 -5.19 -0.26 -15.37
CA MET A 73 -3.74 -0.47 -15.43
C MET A 73 -3.35 -1.89 -15.82
N ALA A 74 -4.14 -2.87 -15.41
CA ALA A 74 -3.90 -4.28 -15.72
C ALA A 74 -4.00 -4.61 -17.22
N ALA A 75 -4.41 -3.66 -18.07
CA ALA A 75 -4.34 -3.79 -19.52
C ALA A 75 -2.89 -3.72 -20.07
N ASP A 76 -1.95 -3.14 -19.32
CA ASP A 76 -0.53 -3.05 -19.67
C ASP A 76 0.35 -3.43 -18.47
N PRO A 77 0.37 -4.72 -18.08
CA PRO A 77 1.00 -5.17 -16.85
C PRO A 77 2.53 -5.04 -16.86
N GLU A 78 3.17 -5.11 -18.03
CA GLU A 78 4.62 -4.94 -18.17
C GLU A 78 5.04 -3.52 -17.82
N ARG A 79 4.23 -2.53 -18.20
CA ARG A 79 4.50 -1.13 -17.92
C ARG A 79 4.05 -0.71 -16.52
N THR A 80 2.88 -1.19 -16.07
CA THR A 80 2.25 -0.71 -14.83
C THR A 80 2.59 -1.54 -13.59
N GLY A 81 3.06 -2.77 -13.78
CA GLY A 81 3.27 -3.75 -12.70
C GLY A 81 1.98 -4.33 -12.12
N VAL A 82 0.79 -4.02 -12.66
CA VAL A 82 -0.50 -4.45 -12.13
C VAL A 82 -1.04 -5.63 -12.93
N ARG A 83 -1.40 -6.73 -12.26
CA ARG A 83 -1.95 -7.93 -12.93
C ARG A 83 -3.19 -8.44 -12.22
N TRP A 84 -4.17 -8.91 -12.99
CA TRP A 84 -5.28 -9.70 -12.45
C TRP A 84 -4.86 -11.14 -12.22
N VAL A 85 -4.70 -11.53 -10.96
CA VAL A 85 -4.23 -12.87 -10.57
C VAL A 85 -5.31 -13.54 -9.72
N ALA A 86 -5.55 -14.83 -9.95
CA ALA A 86 -6.48 -15.62 -9.15
C ALA A 86 -5.84 -16.05 -7.83
N GLY A 87 -6.65 -16.28 -6.81
CA GLY A 87 -6.15 -16.77 -5.54
C GLY A 87 -7.21 -16.88 -4.46
N VAL A 88 -6.74 -17.20 -3.26
CA VAL A 88 -7.58 -17.53 -2.10
C VAL A 88 -7.25 -16.70 -0.88
N HIS A 89 -8.29 -16.12 -0.27
CA HIS A 89 -8.29 -15.60 1.10
C HIS A 89 -8.82 -16.69 2.04
N ALA A 90 -7.95 -17.46 2.68
CA ALA A 90 -8.35 -18.40 3.73
C ALA A 90 -8.67 -17.67 5.05
N ASP A 91 -9.35 -18.36 5.96
CA ASP A 91 -9.88 -17.83 7.23
C ASP A 91 -10.81 -16.62 7.07
N THR A 92 -11.35 -16.42 5.87
CA THR A 92 -12.19 -15.27 5.55
C THR A 92 -13.58 -15.75 5.14
N VAL A 93 -14.61 -15.10 5.69
CA VAL A 93 -16.02 -15.42 5.43
C VAL A 93 -16.69 -14.22 4.77
N LEU A 94 -17.36 -14.44 3.64
CA LEU A 94 -17.89 -13.38 2.79
C LEU A 94 -18.90 -12.49 3.52
N ASP A 95 -19.80 -13.12 4.30
CA ASP A 95 -20.86 -12.42 5.04
C ASP A 95 -20.34 -11.56 6.20
N ARG A 96 -19.05 -11.70 6.57
CA ARG A 96 -18.40 -10.86 7.59
C ARG A 96 -17.70 -9.65 7.00
N LEU A 97 -17.68 -9.51 5.67
CA LEU A 97 -17.07 -8.37 5.00
C LEU A 97 -18.05 -7.19 4.88
N GLY A 98 -17.49 -5.98 4.79
CA GLY A 98 -18.27 -4.78 4.53
C GLY A 98 -18.93 -4.74 3.14
N PRO A 99 -19.81 -3.75 2.87
CA PRO A 99 -20.59 -3.66 1.63
C PRO A 99 -19.75 -3.72 0.35
N TRP A 100 -18.50 -3.22 0.40
CA TRP A 100 -17.57 -3.20 -0.72
C TRP A 100 -17.31 -4.58 -1.32
N ALA A 101 -17.41 -5.65 -0.52
CA ALA A 101 -17.12 -7.01 -0.98
C ALA A 101 -18.07 -7.47 -2.10
N ARG A 102 -19.32 -6.99 -2.09
CA ARG A 102 -20.32 -7.32 -3.12
C ARG A 102 -20.01 -6.71 -4.47
N GLU A 103 -19.17 -5.68 -4.51
CA GLU A 103 -18.75 -5.00 -5.73
C GLU A 103 -17.47 -5.60 -6.33
N VAL A 104 -16.84 -6.57 -5.65
CA VAL A 104 -15.65 -7.26 -6.15
C VAL A 104 -16.06 -8.34 -7.16
N PRO A 105 -15.68 -8.22 -8.44
CA PRO A 105 -16.12 -9.17 -9.46
C PRO A 105 -15.63 -10.59 -9.19
N GLY A 106 -16.55 -11.55 -9.17
CA GLY A 106 -16.24 -12.97 -9.01
C GLY A 106 -15.77 -13.38 -7.60
N LEU A 107 -15.88 -12.50 -6.61
CA LEU A 107 -15.65 -12.86 -5.21
C LEU A 107 -16.72 -13.88 -4.78
N ARG A 108 -16.28 -15.04 -4.31
CA ARG A 108 -17.18 -16.11 -3.86
C ARG A 108 -16.67 -16.82 -2.63
N GLN A 109 -17.59 -17.32 -1.81
CA GLN A 109 -17.29 -18.29 -0.77
C GLN A 109 -16.89 -19.63 -1.39
N LEU A 110 -15.82 -20.24 -0.87
CA LEU A 110 -15.39 -21.59 -1.24
C LEU A 110 -16.12 -22.65 -0.41
N ALA A 111 -16.34 -23.83 -0.99
CA ALA A 111 -16.67 -25.01 -0.22
C ALA A 111 -15.43 -25.46 0.60
N PRO A 112 -15.61 -26.12 1.77
CA PRO A 112 -14.49 -26.48 2.65
C PRO A 112 -13.39 -27.30 1.97
N ASP A 113 -13.74 -28.18 1.02
CA ASP A 113 -12.81 -29.02 0.26
C ASP A 113 -12.07 -28.27 -0.87
N GLU A 114 -12.49 -27.06 -1.21
CA GLU A 114 -11.79 -26.18 -2.16
C GLU A 114 -10.73 -25.29 -1.46
N VAL A 115 -10.73 -25.20 -0.13
CA VAL A 115 -9.82 -24.32 0.61
C VAL A 115 -8.44 -24.98 0.74
N PRO A 116 -7.35 -24.37 0.25
CA PRO A 116 -6.03 -24.98 0.28
C PRO A 116 -5.40 -24.89 1.68
N GLY A 117 -4.63 -25.91 2.05
CA GLY A 117 -3.90 -25.94 3.31
C GLY A 117 -4.77 -26.40 4.51
N PRO A 118 -4.43 -26.01 5.74
CA PRO A 118 -5.10 -26.49 6.95
C PRO A 118 -6.37 -25.71 7.32
N TYR A 119 -7.05 -25.09 6.36
CA TYR A 119 -8.12 -24.13 6.60
C TYR A 119 -9.48 -24.65 6.13
N ASP A 120 -10.54 -24.37 6.90
CA ASP A 120 -11.89 -24.88 6.61
C ASP A 120 -12.80 -23.86 5.91
N VAL A 121 -12.40 -22.59 5.86
CA VAL A 121 -13.15 -21.50 5.22
C VAL A 121 -12.24 -20.60 4.40
N GLY A 122 -12.75 -20.12 3.28
CA GLY A 122 -12.04 -19.14 2.47
C GLY A 122 -12.87 -18.58 1.33
N LEU A 123 -12.33 -17.55 0.69
CA LEU A 123 -12.90 -16.88 -0.47
C LEU A 123 -11.96 -17.03 -1.67
N ALA A 124 -12.52 -17.29 -2.85
CA ALA A 124 -11.79 -17.18 -4.09
C ALA A 124 -12.13 -15.86 -4.78
N ALA A 125 -11.11 -15.24 -5.37
CA ALA A 125 -11.25 -14.05 -6.17
C ALA A 125 -10.14 -13.94 -7.22
N ARG A 126 -10.36 -13.10 -8.21
CA ARG A 126 -9.29 -12.60 -9.08
C ARG A 126 -9.10 -11.13 -8.77
N LEU A 127 -7.92 -10.77 -8.25
CA LEU A 127 -7.65 -9.44 -7.70
C LEU A 127 -6.40 -8.83 -8.34
N PRO A 128 -6.27 -7.49 -8.32
CA PRO A 128 -5.03 -6.83 -8.68
C PRO A 128 -3.89 -7.24 -7.74
N LEU A 129 -2.85 -7.83 -8.31
CA LEU A 129 -1.57 -8.07 -7.68
C LEU A 129 -0.54 -7.11 -8.29
N ILE A 130 0.15 -6.35 -7.44
CA ILE A 130 0.96 -5.20 -7.85
C ILE A 130 2.45 -5.49 -7.57
N ASP A 131 3.28 -5.45 -8.61
CA ASP A 131 4.74 -5.45 -8.47
C ASP A 131 5.23 -4.04 -8.13
N MET A 132 5.44 -3.78 -6.84
CA MET A 132 5.63 -2.43 -6.31
C MET A 132 6.80 -1.64 -6.93
N PRO A 133 7.99 -2.20 -7.18
CA PRO A 133 9.06 -1.48 -7.88
C PRO A 133 8.66 -0.99 -9.27
N VAL A 134 7.99 -1.84 -10.07
CA VAL A 134 7.52 -1.47 -11.42
C VAL A 134 6.42 -0.42 -11.31
N HIS A 135 5.47 -0.63 -10.40
CA HIS A 135 4.33 0.25 -10.22
C HIS A 135 4.73 1.65 -9.76
N LEU A 136 5.66 1.76 -8.81
CA LEU A 136 6.13 3.06 -8.33
C LEU A 136 6.95 3.81 -9.40
N ALA A 137 7.75 3.08 -10.19
CA ALA A 137 8.45 3.68 -11.33
C ALA A 137 7.46 4.20 -12.38
N TRP A 138 6.40 3.43 -12.65
CA TRP A 138 5.32 3.85 -13.54
C TRP A 138 4.56 5.05 -13.02
N LEU A 139 4.19 5.09 -11.73
CA LEU A 139 3.51 6.24 -11.11
C LEU A 139 4.34 7.51 -11.23
N ARG A 140 5.64 7.40 -10.96
CA ARG A 140 6.58 8.51 -11.15
C ARG A 140 6.62 8.97 -12.61
N GLY A 141 6.73 8.04 -13.56
CA GLY A 141 6.72 8.37 -14.98
C GLY A 141 5.40 9.01 -15.45
N ARG A 142 4.26 8.54 -14.94
CA ARG A 142 2.93 9.14 -15.19
C ARG A 142 2.86 10.56 -14.63
N PHE A 143 3.38 10.78 -13.43
CA PHE A 143 3.45 12.11 -12.82
C PHE A 143 4.33 13.08 -13.62
N GLU A 144 5.53 12.65 -14.02
CA GLU A 144 6.45 13.45 -14.83
C GLU A 144 5.85 13.74 -16.22
N ALA A 145 5.14 12.78 -16.83
CA ALA A 145 4.42 12.97 -18.10
C ALA A 145 3.25 13.97 -17.98
N ALA A 146 2.65 14.11 -16.80
CA ALA A 146 1.66 15.15 -16.50
C ALA A 146 2.30 16.52 -16.20
N GLY A 147 3.62 16.68 -16.39
CA GLY A 147 4.35 17.92 -16.16
C GLY A 147 4.83 18.12 -14.71
N GLY A 148 4.67 17.10 -13.86
CA GLY A 148 5.14 17.10 -12.48
C GLY A 148 6.66 17.04 -12.36
N VAL A 149 7.19 17.53 -11.23
CA VAL A 149 8.63 17.47 -10.92
C VAL A 149 8.85 16.78 -9.58
N VAL A 150 9.74 15.78 -9.55
CA VAL A 150 10.16 15.12 -8.31
C VAL A 150 11.54 15.64 -7.89
N GLU A 151 11.63 16.17 -6.67
CA GLU A 151 12.87 16.66 -6.08
C GLU A 151 13.25 15.78 -4.88
N ARG A 152 14.51 15.32 -4.86
CA ARG A 152 15.06 14.64 -3.69
C ARG A 152 15.38 15.68 -2.61
N ARG A 153 14.44 15.88 -1.70
CA ARG A 153 14.49 16.92 -0.66
C ARG A 153 13.78 16.45 0.60
N ALA A 154 14.48 16.52 1.73
CA ALA A 154 13.88 16.38 3.05
C ALA A 154 13.32 17.72 3.51
N VAL A 155 12.32 17.68 4.41
CA VAL A 155 11.80 18.84 5.13
C VAL A 155 11.93 18.61 6.62
N THR A 156 12.11 19.68 7.37
CA THR A 156 12.05 19.66 8.84
C THR A 156 10.73 20.18 9.39
N GLY A 157 9.95 20.85 8.53
CA GLY A 157 8.60 21.33 8.78
C GLY A 157 7.91 21.71 7.45
N PHE A 158 6.59 21.89 7.50
CA PHE A 158 5.81 22.20 6.29
C PHE A 158 5.91 23.67 5.87
N GLU A 159 6.45 24.55 6.70
CA GLU A 159 6.69 25.97 6.41
C GLU A 159 7.65 26.14 5.22
N GLU A 160 8.64 25.25 5.10
CA GLU A 160 9.59 25.25 3.99
C GLU A 160 8.90 24.98 2.64
N ALA A 161 7.94 24.04 2.63
CA ALA A 161 7.11 23.76 1.47
C ALA A 161 6.08 24.87 1.22
N ALA A 162 5.52 25.45 2.29
CA ALA A 162 4.57 26.55 2.23
C ALA A 162 5.19 27.84 1.63
N ALA A 163 6.50 28.01 1.74
CA ALA A 163 7.22 29.09 1.07
C ALA A 163 7.24 28.93 -0.47
N GLY A 164 7.13 27.69 -0.96
CA GLY A 164 7.14 27.37 -2.39
C GLY A 164 5.75 27.31 -3.04
N ALA A 165 4.71 26.95 -2.28
CA ALA A 165 3.34 26.80 -2.76
C ALA A 165 2.31 27.16 -1.67
N ARG A 166 1.14 27.69 -2.07
CA ARG A 166 0.05 27.99 -1.11
C ARG A 166 -0.57 26.75 -0.50
N VAL A 167 -0.53 25.62 -1.21
CA VAL A 167 -1.05 24.35 -0.74
C VAL A 167 0.07 23.34 -0.61
N VAL A 168 0.12 22.68 0.53
CA VAL A 168 1.05 21.58 0.82
C VAL A 168 0.22 20.34 1.13
N VAL A 169 0.61 19.19 0.58
CA VAL A 169 0.00 17.89 0.93
C VAL A 169 1.02 17.04 1.66
N ASP A 170 0.71 16.65 2.88
CA ASP A 170 1.53 15.81 3.73
C ASP A 170 1.21 14.33 3.47
N CYS A 171 2.07 13.68 2.68
CA CYS A 171 2.04 12.26 2.38
C CYS A 171 3.26 11.54 2.99
N THR A 172 3.70 12.00 4.16
CA THR A 172 4.98 11.56 4.76
C THR A 172 4.92 10.20 5.47
N GLY A 173 3.73 9.59 5.57
CA GLY A 173 3.56 8.26 6.16
C GLY A 173 4.01 8.23 7.62
N SER A 174 4.94 7.33 7.96
CA SER A 174 5.45 7.20 9.34
C SER A 174 6.18 8.46 9.82
N ALA A 175 6.74 9.27 8.92
CA ALA A 175 7.48 10.48 9.30
C ALA A 175 6.57 11.61 9.82
N ALA A 176 5.25 11.52 9.63
CA ALA A 176 4.30 12.45 10.25
C ALA A 176 4.28 12.34 11.79
N ARG A 177 4.82 11.26 12.37
CA ARG A 177 5.07 11.15 13.82
C ARG A 177 6.02 12.23 14.32
N GLU A 178 6.98 12.64 13.50
CA GLU A 178 7.97 13.68 13.82
C GLU A 178 7.54 15.06 13.30
N LEU A 179 6.94 15.12 12.11
CA LEU A 179 6.58 16.38 11.45
C LEU A 179 5.24 17.00 11.92
N VAL A 180 4.29 16.18 12.38
CA VAL A 180 2.94 16.60 12.85
C VAL A 180 2.71 16.30 14.35
N PRO A 181 3.71 15.75 15.05
CA PRO A 181 3.56 15.04 16.32
C PRO A 181 2.28 14.21 16.52
N ASP A 182 1.84 13.43 15.52
CA ASP A 182 0.61 12.64 15.63
C ASP A 182 0.80 11.38 16.49
N PRO A 183 0.24 11.33 17.73
CA PRO A 183 0.44 10.18 18.63
C PRO A 183 -0.33 8.93 18.19
N GLY A 184 -1.24 9.07 17.23
CA GLY A 184 -1.97 7.93 16.67
C GLY A 184 -1.11 7.06 15.77
N LEU A 185 0.00 7.59 15.22
CA LEU A 185 0.87 6.84 14.32
C LEU A 185 1.71 5.79 15.07
N GLN A 186 1.56 4.54 14.64
CA GLN A 186 2.27 3.39 15.19
C GLN A 186 2.89 2.57 14.05
N PRO A 187 4.17 2.20 14.16
CA PRO A 187 4.80 1.30 13.20
C PRO A 187 4.26 -0.11 13.42
N VAL A 188 3.89 -0.77 12.31
CA VAL A 188 3.61 -2.21 12.32
C VAL A 188 4.62 -2.89 11.39
N ARG A 189 5.63 -3.51 12.00
CA ARG A 189 6.70 -4.19 11.29
C ARG A 189 6.15 -5.39 10.52
N GLY A 190 6.62 -5.53 9.29
CA GLY A 190 6.33 -6.66 8.42
C GLY A 190 7.59 -7.17 7.78
N GLN A 191 7.87 -8.45 7.98
CA GLN A 191 8.96 -9.15 7.33
C GLN A 191 8.46 -10.05 6.20
N LEU A 192 9.17 -10.01 5.08
CA LEU A 192 8.96 -10.83 3.89
C LEU A 192 10.19 -11.66 3.57
N VAL A 193 9.98 -12.80 2.92
CA VAL A 193 11.03 -13.63 2.31
C VAL A 193 10.78 -13.70 0.82
N LEU A 194 11.79 -13.41 0.01
CA LEU A 194 11.74 -13.59 -1.43
C LEU A 194 12.39 -14.91 -1.76
N VAL A 195 11.70 -15.76 -2.51
CA VAL A 195 12.22 -17.07 -2.97
C VAL A 195 12.09 -17.19 -4.48
N GLU A 196 12.87 -18.09 -5.07
CA GLU A 196 12.68 -18.55 -6.44
C GLU A 196 11.30 -19.17 -6.57
N ASN A 197 10.52 -18.75 -7.57
CA ASN A 197 9.14 -19.21 -7.69
C ASN A 197 9.11 -20.68 -8.14
N PRO A 198 8.58 -21.63 -7.34
CA PRO A 198 8.57 -23.05 -7.70
C PRO A 198 7.44 -23.43 -8.67
N GLY A 199 6.91 -22.48 -9.44
CA GLY A 199 5.78 -22.68 -10.36
C GLY A 199 4.41 -22.31 -9.78
N ILE A 200 4.37 -21.48 -8.74
CA ILE A 200 3.12 -20.96 -8.15
C ILE A 200 2.67 -19.75 -8.96
N GLU A 201 1.44 -19.80 -9.48
CA GLU A 201 0.86 -18.73 -10.31
C GLU A 201 -0.30 -17.98 -9.63
N GLU A 202 -0.83 -18.55 -8.55
CA GLU A 202 -1.93 -17.98 -7.77
C GLU A 202 -1.41 -17.34 -6.48
N TRP A 203 -2.09 -16.30 -6.01
CA TRP A 203 -1.83 -15.75 -4.69
C TRP A 203 -2.60 -16.51 -3.61
N PHE A 204 -2.11 -16.41 -2.38
CA PHE A 204 -2.80 -16.91 -1.20
C PHE A 204 -2.61 -15.94 -0.05
N THR A 205 -3.63 -15.80 0.80
CA THR A 205 -3.50 -15.14 2.10
C THR A 205 -4.35 -15.83 3.16
N SER A 206 -3.87 -15.84 4.40
CA SER A 206 -4.61 -16.07 5.64
C SER A 206 -4.02 -15.10 6.66
N ALA A 207 -4.88 -14.25 7.23
CA ALA A 207 -4.49 -13.24 8.18
C ALA A 207 -5.59 -13.07 9.23
N ASP A 208 -5.35 -13.65 10.41
CA ASP A 208 -6.17 -13.41 11.60
C ASP A 208 -5.87 -12.00 12.14
N ALA A 209 -6.91 -11.21 12.42
CA ALA A 209 -6.78 -9.89 13.03
C ALA A 209 -6.14 -9.95 14.43
N GLY A 210 -6.33 -11.06 15.17
CA GLY A 210 -5.77 -11.26 16.51
C GLY A 210 -4.32 -11.77 16.54
N SER A 211 -3.73 -12.10 15.39
CA SER A 211 -2.38 -12.66 15.30
C SER A 211 -1.38 -11.68 14.69
N SER A 212 -0.16 -11.64 15.20
CA SER A 212 0.96 -10.96 14.52
C SER A 212 1.53 -11.79 13.37
N GLU A 213 1.22 -13.09 13.32
CA GLU A 213 1.60 -13.97 12.23
C GLU A 213 0.54 -13.96 11.12
N THR A 214 0.99 -13.73 9.89
CA THR A 214 0.18 -13.89 8.69
C THR A 214 0.83 -14.91 7.77
N THR A 215 0.05 -15.52 6.89
CA THR A 215 0.54 -16.45 5.87
C THR A 215 0.05 -15.99 4.52
N TYR A 216 0.95 -15.56 3.65
CA TYR A 216 0.61 -15.22 2.29
C TYR A 216 1.78 -15.47 1.35
N PHE A 217 1.44 -15.70 0.09
CA PHE A 217 2.42 -15.69 -0.98
C PHE A 217 1.87 -15.04 -2.23
N PHE A 218 2.73 -14.26 -2.88
CA PHE A 218 2.38 -13.44 -4.04
C PHE A 218 3.34 -13.74 -5.19
N PRO A 219 2.87 -14.38 -6.27
CA PRO A 219 3.72 -14.69 -7.40
C PRO A 219 4.02 -13.41 -8.18
N GLN A 220 5.30 -13.09 -8.33
CA GLN A 220 5.79 -11.94 -9.09
C GLN A 220 6.72 -12.40 -10.23
N PRO A 221 6.97 -11.56 -11.24
CA PRO A 221 7.96 -11.89 -12.27
C PRO A 221 9.31 -12.28 -11.64
N GLY A 222 9.76 -13.51 -11.93
CA GLY A 222 11.04 -14.06 -11.48
C GLY A 222 11.15 -14.43 -9.99
N ARG A 223 10.10 -14.29 -9.18
CA ARG A 223 10.16 -14.58 -7.73
C ARG A 223 8.79 -14.85 -7.11
N LEU A 224 8.79 -15.50 -5.96
CA LEU A 224 7.62 -15.60 -5.09
C LEU A 224 7.91 -14.79 -3.82
N ILE A 225 7.01 -13.86 -3.49
CA ILE A 225 7.09 -13.12 -2.22
C ILE A 225 6.32 -13.91 -1.19
N LEU A 226 6.95 -14.26 -0.09
CA LEU A 226 6.34 -14.92 1.06
C LEU A 226 6.21 -13.92 2.20
N GLY A 227 5.09 -13.97 2.91
CA GLY A 227 4.94 -13.27 4.16
C GLY A 227 3.99 -14.00 5.10
N GLY A 228 3.79 -13.48 6.31
CA GLY A 228 4.52 -12.34 6.83
C GLY A 228 4.30 -12.15 8.31
N THR A 229 4.64 -10.95 8.78
CA THR A 229 4.39 -10.49 10.14
C THR A 229 3.65 -9.15 10.15
N ALA A 230 2.98 -8.88 11.26
CA ALA A 230 2.36 -7.63 11.62
C ALA A 230 2.66 -7.38 13.12
N GLU A 231 3.89 -6.98 13.41
CA GLU A 231 4.40 -6.76 14.77
C GLU A 231 4.24 -5.29 15.15
N GLU A 232 3.29 -5.00 16.04
CA GLU A 232 2.98 -3.64 16.49
C GLU A 232 4.10 -3.09 17.39
N GLY A 233 4.53 -1.85 17.12
CA GLY A 233 5.53 -1.14 17.93
C GLY A 233 6.98 -1.58 17.70
N ASP A 234 7.24 -2.64 16.94
CA ASP A 234 8.59 -3.00 16.53
C ASP A 234 9.08 -2.09 15.40
N GLU A 235 10.21 -1.43 15.60
CA GLU A 235 10.81 -0.50 14.63
C GLU A 235 12.07 -1.05 13.94
N ARG A 236 12.47 -2.29 14.26
CA ARG A 236 13.68 -2.90 13.68
C ARG A 236 13.49 -3.17 12.20
N LEU A 237 14.46 -2.75 11.39
CA LEU A 237 14.47 -2.96 9.94
C LEU A 237 15.32 -4.17 9.54
N GLU A 238 16.09 -4.74 10.47
CA GLU A 238 16.88 -5.93 10.23
C GLU A 238 15.97 -7.16 10.11
N PRO A 239 16.16 -8.02 9.10
CA PRO A 239 15.43 -9.28 9.01
C PRO A 239 15.87 -10.24 10.12
N ASP A 240 14.90 -10.90 10.72
CA ASP A 240 15.13 -11.95 11.72
C ASP A 240 15.10 -13.34 11.06
N ALA A 241 16.15 -14.14 11.29
CA ALA A 241 16.30 -15.44 10.64
C ALA A 241 15.24 -16.46 11.10
N ALA A 242 14.84 -16.42 12.37
CA ALA A 242 13.81 -17.31 12.90
C ALA A 242 12.43 -16.96 12.33
N THR A 243 12.10 -15.67 12.26
CA THR A 243 10.90 -15.16 11.58
C THR A 243 10.89 -15.56 10.11
N ALA A 244 12.02 -15.47 9.40
CA ALA A 244 12.12 -15.90 8.01
C ALA A 244 11.84 -17.40 7.84
N ALA A 245 12.45 -18.25 8.67
CA ALA A 245 12.21 -19.68 8.66
C ALA A 245 10.74 -20.02 8.98
N ALA A 246 10.13 -19.31 9.93
CA ALA A 246 8.72 -19.48 10.28
C ALA A 246 7.80 -19.10 9.11
N ILE A 247 8.05 -17.97 8.42
CA ILE A 247 7.28 -17.56 7.23
C ILE A 247 7.31 -18.66 6.15
N VAL A 248 8.51 -19.17 5.83
CA VAL A 248 8.67 -20.25 4.83
C VAL A 248 7.91 -21.50 5.27
N ALA A 249 8.05 -21.91 6.53
CA ALA A 249 7.36 -23.08 7.07
C ALA A 249 5.83 -22.94 7.01
N ARG A 250 5.28 -21.76 7.34
CA ARG A 250 3.82 -21.51 7.22
C ARG A 250 3.35 -21.59 5.78
N CYS A 251 4.06 -20.96 4.84
CA CYS A 251 3.72 -21.01 3.43
C CYS A 251 3.82 -22.44 2.87
N ALA A 252 4.82 -23.21 3.29
CA ALA A 252 5.01 -24.61 2.88
C ALA A 252 3.90 -25.56 3.37
N ARG A 253 3.18 -25.23 4.45
CA ARG A 253 1.99 -25.99 4.86
C ARG A 253 0.83 -25.84 3.88
N VAL A 254 0.80 -24.76 3.10
CA VAL A 254 -0.21 -24.51 2.07
C VAL A 254 0.26 -25.05 0.72
N ARG A 255 1.53 -24.82 0.38
CA ARG A 255 2.17 -25.26 -0.88
C ARG A 255 3.52 -25.93 -0.58
N PRO A 256 3.56 -27.28 -0.45
CA PRO A 256 4.76 -28.01 -0.03
C PRO A 256 6.02 -27.73 -0.86
N GLU A 257 5.87 -27.41 -2.15
CA GLU A 257 6.96 -27.06 -3.05
C GLU A 257 7.75 -25.81 -2.61
N ILE A 258 7.17 -24.94 -1.78
CA ILE A 258 7.86 -23.76 -1.21
C ILE A 258 9.02 -24.18 -0.29
N ALA A 259 8.94 -25.34 0.38
CA ALA A 259 9.97 -25.79 1.32
C ALA A 259 11.35 -25.98 0.65
N GLY A 260 11.38 -26.30 -0.64
CA GLY A 260 12.60 -26.49 -1.43
C GLY A 260 13.03 -25.24 -2.20
N ALA A 261 12.27 -24.14 -2.14
CA ALA A 261 12.55 -22.95 -2.93
C ALA A 261 13.79 -22.21 -2.40
N ARG A 262 14.68 -21.81 -3.31
CA ARG A 262 15.89 -21.06 -2.96
C ARG A 262 15.53 -19.64 -2.51
N VAL A 263 16.02 -19.25 -1.34
CA VAL A 263 15.87 -17.87 -0.84
C VAL A 263 16.70 -16.91 -1.68
N LEU A 264 16.05 -15.87 -2.20
CA LEU A 264 16.65 -14.78 -2.98
C LEU A 264 16.95 -13.55 -2.13
N GLY A 265 16.24 -13.38 -1.01
CA GLY A 265 16.49 -12.29 -0.07
C GLY A 265 15.36 -12.08 0.94
N HIS A 266 15.50 -11.03 1.73
CA HIS A 266 14.54 -10.63 2.76
C HIS A 266 14.17 -9.17 2.58
N ARG A 267 12.96 -8.79 3.02
CA ARG A 267 12.57 -7.38 3.12
C ARG A 267 11.86 -7.15 4.44
N VAL A 268 12.09 -5.98 5.03
CA VAL A 268 11.39 -5.54 6.25
C VAL A 268 10.89 -4.13 5.99
N GLY A 269 9.64 -3.86 6.37
CA GLY A 269 9.02 -2.55 6.25
C GLY A 269 8.18 -2.22 7.46
N LEU A 270 8.05 -0.93 7.76
CA LEU A 270 7.23 -0.42 8.85
C LEU A 270 5.97 0.20 8.27
N ARG A 271 4.83 -0.49 8.43
CA ARG A 271 3.54 0.01 7.97
C ARG A 271 3.15 1.23 8.84
N PRO A 272 2.75 2.37 8.25
CA PRO A 272 2.34 3.56 9.00
C PRO A 272 0.90 3.40 9.49
N ALA A 273 0.65 2.48 10.43
CA ALA A 273 -0.68 2.30 11.00
C ALA A 273 -1.04 3.51 11.86
N ARG A 274 -2.32 3.88 11.91
CA ARG A 274 -2.77 5.03 12.69
C ARG A 274 -4.01 4.68 13.50
N VAL A 275 -3.91 4.84 14.81
CA VAL A 275 -5.05 4.86 15.72
C VAL A 275 -5.94 6.05 15.35
N GLY A 276 -7.22 5.79 15.07
CA GLY A 276 -8.15 6.77 14.52
C GLY A 276 -8.21 6.79 12.98
N GLY A 277 -7.53 5.86 12.31
CA GLY A 277 -7.64 5.64 10.87
C GLY A 277 -6.83 6.61 10.00
N VAL A 278 -6.97 6.46 8.69
CA VAL A 278 -6.33 7.32 7.69
C VAL A 278 -6.71 8.77 7.94
N ARG A 279 -5.72 9.65 8.05
CA ARG A 279 -5.94 11.08 8.19
C ARG A 279 -5.97 11.73 6.81
N ILE A 280 -7.12 12.22 6.39
CA ILE A 280 -7.31 13.04 5.20
C ILE A 280 -8.05 14.33 5.58
N GLU A 281 -7.30 15.37 5.90
CA GLU A 281 -7.82 16.57 6.56
C GLU A 281 -7.06 17.82 6.11
N ALA A 282 -7.77 18.94 5.92
CA ALA A 282 -7.16 20.24 5.63
C ALA A 282 -7.07 21.11 6.89
N VAL A 283 -5.89 21.67 7.13
CA VAL A 283 -5.63 22.64 8.20
C VAL A 283 -5.00 23.92 7.62
N PRO A 284 -5.23 25.10 8.23
CA PRO A 284 -4.63 26.34 7.76
C PRO A 284 -3.11 26.35 7.97
N LEU A 285 -2.37 26.89 6.99
CA LEU A 285 -0.96 27.26 7.15
C LEU A 285 -0.83 28.77 7.41
N PRO A 286 0.27 29.22 8.04
CA PRO A 286 0.60 30.63 8.12
C PRO A 286 0.55 31.32 6.74
N GLY A 287 0.10 32.58 6.71
CA GLY A 287 0.02 33.34 5.46
C GLY A 287 -1.16 32.99 4.56
N GLY A 288 -2.16 32.28 5.07
CA GLY A 288 -3.39 31.94 4.33
C GLY A 288 -3.24 30.74 3.38
N GLY A 289 -2.16 29.96 3.53
CA GLY A 289 -1.99 28.70 2.85
C GLY A 289 -2.79 27.56 3.49
N ARG A 290 -2.65 26.36 2.94
CA ARG A 290 -3.36 25.16 3.40
C ARG A 290 -2.42 23.96 3.43
N LEU A 291 -2.48 23.19 4.51
CA LEU A 291 -1.84 21.88 4.64
C LEU A 291 -2.91 20.81 4.61
N VAL A 292 -2.80 19.86 3.70
CA VAL A 292 -3.68 18.69 3.63
C VAL A 292 -2.91 17.48 4.14
N HIS A 293 -3.25 16.98 5.32
CA HIS A 293 -2.73 15.71 5.82
C HIS A 293 -3.30 14.57 5.01
N HIS A 294 -2.46 13.63 4.59
CA HIS A 294 -2.83 12.44 3.83
C HIS A 294 -1.88 11.28 4.16
N TYR A 295 -2.03 10.69 5.35
CA TYR A 295 -1.18 9.61 5.86
C TYR A 295 -1.94 8.65 6.80
N GLY A 296 -1.27 7.61 7.31
CA GLY A 296 -1.83 6.68 8.30
C GLY A 296 -2.47 5.42 7.72
N HIS A 297 -2.08 5.02 6.50
CA HIS A 297 -2.72 3.94 5.74
C HIS A 297 -2.36 2.51 6.17
N GLY A 298 -1.52 2.33 7.18
CA GLY A 298 -1.15 1.00 7.68
C GLY A 298 -0.68 0.06 6.57
N GLY A 299 -1.25 -1.15 6.53
CA GLY A 299 -0.94 -2.17 5.52
C GLY A 299 -1.70 -2.03 4.21
N ALA A 300 -2.64 -1.08 4.10
CA ALA A 300 -3.58 -0.97 2.97
C ALA A 300 -3.34 0.26 2.09
N GLY A 301 -2.24 0.98 2.26
CA GLY A 301 -1.95 2.19 1.48
C GLY A 301 -1.98 2.00 -0.04
N VAL A 302 -1.56 0.83 -0.55
CA VAL A 302 -1.70 0.49 -1.98
C VAL A 302 -3.17 0.29 -2.34
N THR A 303 -3.91 -0.48 -1.54
CA THR A 303 -5.33 -0.81 -1.74
C THR A 303 -6.20 0.43 -1.88
N VAL A 304 -6.01 1.46 -1.05
CA VAL A 304 -6.88 2.64 -1.01
C VAL A 304 -6.31 3.88 -1.70
N SER A 305 -5.09 3.80 -2.25
CA SER A 305 -4.30 4.96 -2.71
C SER A 305 -5.07 5.92 -3.61
N TRP A 306 -5.77 5.43 -4.63
CA TRP A 306 -6.48 6.28 -5.60
C TRP A 306 -7.71 6.93 -4.97
N GLY A 307 -8.52 6.15 -4.24
CA GLY A 307 -9.70 6.70 -3.56
C GLY A 307 -9.35 7.77 -2.52
N CYS A 308 -8.27 7.55 -1.75
CA CYS A 308 -7.78 8.54 -0.81
C CYS A 308 -7.16 9.77 -1.52
N ALA A 309 -6.49 9.56 -2.67
CA ALA A 309 -5.94 10.66 -3.47
C ALA A 309 -7.04 11.56 -4.04
N GLU A 310 -8.16 11.01 -4.53
CA GLU A 310 -9.32 11.79 -4.97
C GLU A 310 -9.86 12.65 -3.82
N ARG A 311 -9.98 12.08 -2.62
CA ARG A 311 -10.43 12.80 -1.42
C ARG A 311 -9.47 13.92 -1.01
N ALA A 312 -8.16 13.67 -1.06
CA ALA A 312 -7.15 14.69 -0.80
C ALA A 312 -7.20 15.82 -1.84
N ALA A 313 -7.44 15.49 -3.11
CA ALA A 313 -7.55 16.48 -4.18
C ALA A 313 -8.77 17.41 -4.02
N GLU A 314 -9.92 16.89 -3.58
CA GLU A 314 -11.08 17.73 -3.24
C GLU A 314 -10.75 18.77 -2.15
N LEU A 315 -9.94 18.39 -1.15
CA LEU A 315 -9.50 19.29 -0.09
C LEU A 315 -8.48 20.34 -0.57
N VAL A 316 -7.69 20.00 -1.59
CA VAL A 316 -6.77 20.94 -2.25
C VAL A 316 -7.54 21.97 -3.08
N GLU A 317 -8.56 21.54 -3.82
CA GLU A 317 -9.32 22.41 -4.74
C GLU A 317 -10.36 23.29 -4.05
N GLY A 318 -10.89 22.88 -2.89
CA GLY A 318 -11.75 23.74 -2.07
C GLY A 318 -11.00 24.90 -1.40
N ALA A 319 -9.84 25.31 -1.91
CA ALA A 319 -8.92 26.31 -1.35
C ALA A 319 -9.05 27.69 -1.99
#